data_AF-A0A2H9L4R0-F1
#
_entry.id   AF-A0A2H9L4R0-F1
#
_cell.length_a   1.000
_cell.length_b   1.000
_cell.length_c   1.000
_cell.angle_alpha   90.00
_cell.angle_beta   90.00
_cell.angle_gamma   90.00
#
_symmetry.space_group_name_H-M   'P 1'
#
loop_
_entity.id
_entity.type
_entity.pdbx_description
1 polymer ?
#
loop_
_entity_poly.entity_id
_entity_poly.type
_entity_poly.pdbx_seq_one_letter_code
_entity_poly.pdbx_strand_id
1 'polypeptide(L)'
;MAAFSLDEGIVSPGGVGYDINCGVRLLRTELRAEDVKPRAQELVQTLFANIPSGVGSKSKIRLDAKQLGEAVTRGASWAVERGYGVSEDIEHCEESGRMKGADFSKVSDMAKKRGAPQFGTLGSGNHFVEIQKVDRVFDAEVAKAFGIGEEGRVTVMIHSGSRGYGHQVCDDYIRVMLGAAEKYKISLPDRELCCAPLASDEARNYMGAMNSA
;
A
#
# COMPACT_ATOMS: atom_id res chain seq x y z
N MET A 1 -18.34 0.29 -1.58
CA MET A 1 -17.48 0.69 -2.71
C MET A 1 -18.35 1.47 -3.69
N ALA A 2 -17.89 2.63 -4.17
CA ALA A 2 -18.59 3.42 -5.18
C ALA A 2 -17.91 3.21 -6.54
N ALA A 3 -18.69 3.13 -7.62
CA ALA A 3 -18.19 3.00 -8.98
C ALA A 3 -18.77 4.15 -9.83
N PHE A 4 -17.94 4.69 -10.72
CA PHE A 4 -18.30 5.83 -11.57
C PHE A 4 -17.97 5.51 -13.04
N SER A 5 -18.76 6.08 -13.96
CA SER A 5 -18.52 5.96 -15.41
C SER A 5 -17.13 6.51 -15.77
N LEU A 6 -16.41 5.89 -16.71
CA LEU A 6 -15.14 6.44 -17.19
C LEU A 6 -15.33 7.72 -18.03
N ASP A 7 -16.48 7.85 -18.70
CA ASP A 7 -16.76 8.96 -19.60
C ASP A 7 -17.30 10.19 -18.85
N GLU A 8 -18.17 9.96 -17.88
CA GLU A 8 -18.93 11.02 -17.19
C GLU A 8 -18.68 11.06 -15.67
N GLY A 9 -17.86 10.14 -15.16
CA GLY A 9 -17.65 9.98 -13.73
C GLY A 9 -16.64 10.96 -13.13
N ILE A 10 -16.45 10.79 -11.82
CA ILE A 10 -15.56 11.60 -11.00
C ILE A 10 -14.52 10.73 -10.30
N VAL A 11 -13.48 11.37 -9.80
CA VAL A 11 -12.56 10.80 -8.81
C VAL A 11 -12.54 11.67 -7.58
N SER A 12 -12.55 11.04 -6.41
CA SER A 12 -12.49 11.70 -5.10
C SER A 12 -11.39 11.06 -4.25
N PRO A 13 -10.39 11.84 -3.77
CA PRO A 13 -9.38 11.32 -2.85
C PRO A 13 -9.96 10.75 -1.56
N GLY A 14 -11.04 11.36 -1.05
CA GLY A 14 -11.75 10.86 0.13
C GLY A 14 -12.41 9.49 -0.10
N GLY A 15 -12.79 9.17 -1.33
CA GLY A 15 -13.32 7.86 -1.71
C GLY A 15 -12.27 6.75 -1.79
N VAL A 16 -10.98 7.12 -1.91
CA VAL A 16 -9.84 6.18 -1.88
C VAL A 16 -9.29 6.06 -0.46
N GLY A 17 -9.19 7.18 0.26
CA GLY A 17 -8.67 7.26 1.62
C GLY A 17 -7.28 7.87 1.71
N TYR A 18 -6.87 8.20 2.93
CA TYR A 18 -5.58 8.84 3.20
C TYR A 18 -4.39 7.89 3.04
N ASP A 19 -4.44 6.71 3.64
CA ASP A 19 -3.38 5.71 3.46
C ASP A 19 -3.63 4.94 2.17
N ILE A 20 -3.30 5.60 1.05
CA ILE A 20 -3.44 5.04 -0.30
C ILE A 20 -2.71 3.68 -0.33
N ASN A 21 -3.38 2.67 -0.88
CA ASN A 21 -2.87 1.29 -0.95
C ASN A 21 -2.51 0.69 0.42
N CYS A 22 -3.19 1.11 1.50
CA CYS A 22 -3.20 0.34 2.74
C CYS A 22 -3.81 -1.03 2.44
N GLY A 23 -3.02 -2.09 2.62
CA GLY A 23 -3.33 -3.40 2.10
C GLY A 23 -2.64 -4.51 2.87
N VAL A 24 -2.98 -5.74 2.50
CA VAL A 24 -2.54 -6.95 3.20
C VAL A 24 -1.74 -7.83 2.25
N ARG A 25 -0.58 -8.31 2.73
CA ARG A 25 0.17 -9.40 2.11
C ARG A 25 0.15 -10.61 3.04
N LEU A 26 -0.13 -11.79 2.50
CA LEU A 26 -0.04 -13.05 3.21
C LEU A 26 1.13 -13.87 2.66
N LEU A 27 2.10 -14.18 3.51
CA LEU A 27 3.18 -15.10 3.21
C LEU A 27 2.83 -16.47 3.79
N ARG A 28 2.99 -17.52 2.99
CA ARG A 28 2.88 -18.91 3.46
C ARG A 28 4.26 -19.46 3.80
N THR A 29 4.29 -20.42 4.72
CA THR A 29 5.49 -21.19 5.06
C THR A 29 5.18 -22.68 4.97
N GLU A 30 6.22 -23.51 4.91
CA GLU A 30 6.08 -24.96 5.13
C GLU A 30 6.08 -25.35 6.62
N LEU A 31 6.21 -24.38 7.52
CA LEU A 31 6.24 -24.63 8.97
C LEU A 31 4.83 -24.88 9.49
N ARG A 32 4.74 -25.72 10.52
CA ARG A 32 3.56 -25.95 11.33
C ARG A 32 3.66 -25.20 12.65
N ALA A 33 2.52 -24.99 13.31
CA ALA A 33 2.46 -24.25 14.57
C ALA A 33 3.35 -24.89 15.67
N GLU A 34 3.52 -26.21 15.64
CA GLU A 34 4.41 -26.94 16.55
C GLU A 34 5.89 -26.68 16.31
N ASP A 35 6.30 -26.35 15.09
CA ASP A 35 7.69 -25.97 14.76
C ASP A 35 8.02 -24.57 15.29
N VAL A 36 7.04 -23.67 15.28
CA VAL A 36 7.22 -22.25 15.61
C VAL A 36 7.04 -21.99 17.10
N LYS A 37 6.09 -22.67 17.77
CA LYS A 37 5.75 -22.46 19.19
C LYS A 37 6.98 -22.43 20.13
N PRO A 38 7.97 -23.35 20.03
CA PRO A 38 9.13 -23.34 20.92
C PRO A 38 10.00 -22.08 20.81
N ARG A 39 9.94 -21.37 19.67
CA ARG A 39 10.75 -20.18 19.38
C ARG A 39 9.92 -18.93 19.08
N ALA A 40 8.62 -18.94 19.39
CA ALA A 40 7.71 -17.87 19.01
C ALA A 40 8.16 -16.50 19.55
N GLN A 41 8.64 -16.45 20.80
CA GLN A 41 9.14 -15.21 21.40
C GLN A 41 10.40 -14.68 20.69
N GLU A 42 11.36 -15.56 20.40
CA GLU A 42 12.58 -15.21 19.65
C GLU A 42 12.26 -14.69 18.25
N LEU A 43 11.31 -15.35 17.56
CA LEU A 43 10.88 -14.96 16.22
C LEU A 43 10.21 -13.59 16.23
N VAL A 44 9.29 -13.33 17.16
CA VAL A 44 8.63 -12.02 17.31
C VAL A 44 9.64 -10.92 17.61
N GLN A 45 10.59 -11.16 18.52
CA GLN A 45 11.64 -10.19 18.83
C GLN A 45 12.54 -9.91 17.62
N THR A 46 12.90 -10.96 16.87
CA THR A 46 13.69 -10.84 15.64
C THR A 46 12.95 -10.05 14.57
N LEU A 47 11.65 -10.29 14.38
CA LEU A 47 10.82 -9.51 13.45
C LEU A 47 10.77 -8.04 13.87
N PHE A 48 10.54 -7.76 15.16
CA PHE A 48 10.48 -6.39 15.68
C PHE A 48 11.81 -5.63 15.49
N ALA A 49 12.94 -6.30 15.68
CA ALA A 49 14.27 -5.70 15.49
C ALA A 49 14.61 -5.43 14.01
N ASN A 50 14.03 -6.23 13.10
CA ASN A 50 14.31 -6.15 11.66
C ASN A 50 13.31 -5.29 10.88
N ILE A 51 12.09 -5.13 11.39
CA ILE A 51 11.01 -4.39 10.73
C ILE A 51 10.71 -3.12 11.55
N PRO A 52 11.25 -1.95 11.15
CA PRO A 52 11.01 -0.72 11.90
C PRO A 52 9.52 -0.38 11.93
N SER A 53 9.00 -0.19 13.13
CA SER A 53 7.59 0.14 13.40
C SER A 53 7.48 1.30 14.38
N GLY A 54 6.29 1.90 14.49
CA GLY A 54 5.99 3.04 15.35
C GLY A 54 5.99 4.40 14.62
N VAL A 55 5.35 5.39 15.26
CA VAL A 55 5.27 6.76 14.74
C VAL A 55 6.67 7.38 14.67
N GLY A 56 7.04 7.89 13.50
CA GLY A 56 8.34 8.54 13.29
C GLY A 56 9.52 7.57 13.14
N SER A 57 9.27 6.25 13.15
CA SER A 57 10.27 5.24 12.84
C SER A 57 10.84 5.44 11.44
N LYS A 58 12.15 5.25 11.29
CA LYS A 58 12.87 5.48 10.04
C LYS A 58 13.45 4.17 9.52
N SER A 59 13.43 4.04 8.21
CA SER A 59 13.98 2.89 7.53
C SER A 59 15.50 2.82 7.65
N LYS A 60 16.02 1.59 7.60
CA LYS A 60 17.44 1.33 7.33
C LYS A 60 17.78 1.61 5.86
N ILE A 61 16.78 1.58 4.97
CA ILE A 61 16.90 1.94 3.55
C ILE A 61 16.95 3.46 3.42
N ARG A 62 17.97 3.96 2.71
CA ARG A 62 18.13 5.38 2.42
C ARG A 62 17.99 5.58 0.91
N LEU A 63 16.94 6.28 0.52
CA LEU A 63 16.67 6.63 -0.87
C LEU A 63 16.84 8.13 -1.07
N ASP A 64 17.56 8.51 -2.11
CA ASP A 64 17.48 9.87 -2.64
C ASP A 64 16.19 10.08 -3.45
N ALA A 65 15.95 11.30 -3.95
CA ALA A 65 14.74 11.63 -4.68
C ALA A 65 14.59 10.84 -5.99
N LYS A 66 15.69 10.52 -6.68
CA LYS A 66 15.66 9.75 -7.93
C LYS A 66 15.32 8.29 -7.62
N GLN A 67 15.97 7.71 -6.62
CA GLN A 67 15.73 6.33 -6.19
C GLN A 67 14.31 6.14 -5.64
N LEU A 68 13.78 7.12 -4.90
CA LEU A 68 12.39 7.10 -4.48
C LEU A 68 11.46 7.11 -5.69
N GLY A 69 11.72 8.00 -6.66
CA GLY A 69 10.94 8.07 -7.91
C GLY A 69 10.93 6.76 -8.69
N GLU A 70 12.09 6.10 -8.80
CA GLU A 70 12.19 4.75 -9.39
C GLU A 70 11.37 3.73 -8.60
N ALA A 71 11.52 3.72 -7.27
CA ALA A 71 10.83 2.76 -6.40
C ALA A 71 9.30 2.86 -6.50
N VAL A 72 8.77 4.07 -6.42
CA VAL A 72 7.31 4.30 -6.43
C VAL A 72 6.68 4.14 -7.82
N THR A 73 7.45 4.34 -8.90
CA THR A 73 6.94 4.18 -10.28
C THR A 73 7.00 2.73 -10.75
N ARG A 74 7.97 1.96 -10.23
CA ARG A 74 8.23 0.57 -10.63
C ARG A 74 7.70 -0.46 -9.63
N GLY A 75 7.35 -0.04 -8.43
CA GLY A 75 6.70 -0.86 -7.41
C GLY A 75 7.52 -2.11 -7.03
N ALA A 76 6.85 -3.25 -6.91
CA ALA A 76 7.45 -4.50 -6.47
C ALA A 76 8.65 -4.94 -7.32
N SER A 77 8.66 -4.67 -8.63
CA SER A 77 9.79 -5.01 -9.51
C SER A 77 11.09 -4.31 -9.09
N TRP A 78 11.01 -3.05 -8.65
CA TRP A 78 12.19 -2.35 -8.12
C TRP A 78 12.70 -2.99 -6.83
N ALA A 79 11.79 -3.45 -5.96
CA ALA A 79 12.16 -4.11 -4.72
C ALA A 79 12.92 -5.41 -4.99
N VAL A 80 12.39 -6.26 -5.89
CA VAL A 80 13.03 -7.53 -6.28
C VAL A 80 14.40 -7.29 -6.92
N GLU A 81 14.53 -6.32 -7.84
CA GLU A 81 15.82 -5.99 -8.46
C GLU A 81 16.87 -5.46 -7.47
N ARG A 82 16.42 -4.90 -6.34
CA ARG A 82 17.28 -4.46 -5.23
C ARG A 82 17.58 -5.58 -4.23
N GLY A 83 17.11 -6.80 -4.49
CA GLY A 83 17.32 -7.97 -3.63
C GLY A 83 16.28 -8.14 -2.51
N TYR A 84 15.15 -7.42 -2.57
CA TYR A 84 14.05 -7.56 -1.62
C TYR A 84 12.95 -8.47 -2.20
N GLY A 85 13.15 -9.78 -2.07
CA GLY A 85 12.21 -10.80 -2.55
C GLY A 85 12.77 -11.60 -3.73
N VAL A 86 11.88 -12.36 -4.38
CA VAL A 86 12.17 -13.18 -5.57
C VAL A 86 11.27 -12.77 -6.74
N SER A 87 11.61 -13.20 -7.96
CA SER A 87 10.86 -12.87 -9.18
C SER A 87 9.37 -13.19 -9.09
N GLU A 88 9.04 -14.32 -8.49
CA GLU A 88 7.71 -14.89 -8.34
C GLU A 88 6.84 -14.04 -7.40
N ASP A 89 7.44 -13.23 -6.52
CA ASP A 89 6.67 -12.34 -5.63
C ASP A 89 5.85 -11.33 -6.43
N ILE A 90 6.32 -10.93 -7.61
CA ILE A 90 5.65 -9.96 -8.50
C ILE A 90 4.33 -10.55 -9.01
N GLU A 91 4.31 -11.84 -9.36
CA GLU A 91 3.12 -12.52 -9.91
C GLU A 91 2.02 -12.71 -8.86
N HIS A 92 2.39 -12.72 -7.57
CA HIS A 92 1.48 -12.88 -6.45
C HIS A 92 1.07 -11.54 -5.81
N CYS A 93 1.22 -10.44 -6.55
CA CYS A 93 0.73 -9.12 -6.17
C CYS A 93 -0.44 -8.71 -7.06
N GLU A 94 -1.45 -8.07 -6.47
CA GLU A 94 -2.42 -7.28 -7.25
C GLU A 94 -1.67 -6.25 -8.13
N GLU A 95 -2.13 -6.07 -9.37
CA GLU A 95 -1.46 -5.24 -10.39
C GLU A 95 0.02 -5.58 -10.61
N SER A 96 0.44 -6.82 -10.32
CA SER A 96 1.85 -7.23 -10.28
C SER A 96 2.72 -6.29 -9.42
N GLY A 97 2.11 -5.70 -8.38
CA GLY A 97 2.75 -4.78 -7.45
C GLY A 97 3.12 -3.43 -8.08
N ARG A 98 2.51 -3.05 -9.19
CA ARG A 98 2.77 -1.78 -9.88
C ARG A 98 1.57 -1.31 -10.72
N MET A 99 0.98 -0.19 -10.32
CA MET A 99 -0.03 0.47 -11.15
C MET A 99 0.60 1.18 -12.36
N LYS A 100 -0.02 1.04 -13.53
CA LYS A 100 0.36 1.79 -14.73
C LYS A 100 0.00 3.27 -14.58
N GLY A 101 0.78 4.17 -15.21
CA GLY A 101 0.50 5.60 -15.20
C GLY A 101 0.90 6.35 -13.93
N ALA A 102 1.63 5.71 -13.01
CA ALA A 102 2.31 6.37 -11.91
C ALA A 102 3.20 7.52 -12.44
N ASP A 103 3.01 8.73 -11.92
CA ASP A 103 3.74 9.93 -12.30
C ASP A 103 4.29 10.66 -11.07
N PHE A 104 5.57 10.40 -10.77
CA PHE A 104 6.29 11.00 -9.66
C PHE A 104 6.42 12.54 -9.75
N SER A 105 6.23 13.13 -10.94
CA SER A 105 6.22 14.59 -11.10
C SER A 105 4.97 15.24 -10.51
N LYS A 106 3.88 14.48 -10.34
CA LYS A 106 2.60 14.94 -9.77
C LYS A 106 2.53 14.83 -8.26
N VAL A 107 3.59 14.33 -7.64
CA VAL A 107 3.72 14.19 -6.20
C VAL A 107 4.48 15.38 -5.64
N SER A 108 3.95 16.00 -4.57
CA SER A 108 4.56 17.17 -3.96
C SER A 108 5.90 16.85 -3.29
N ASP A 109 6.74 17.88 -3.14
CA ASP A 109 8.00 17.76 -2.40
C ASP A 109 7.77 17.39 -0.93
N MET A 110 6.63 17.79 -0.36
CA MET A 110 6.27 17.42 1.01
C MET A 110 6.02 15.92 1.12
N ALA A 111 5.24 15.35 0.20
CA ALA A 111 4.96 13.90 0.19
C ALA A 111 6.26 13.10 0.02
N LYS A 112 7.14 13.54 -0.89
CA LYS A 112 8.46 12.94 -1.11
C LYS A 112 9.32 12.97 0.17
N LYS A 113 9.40 14.13 0.84
CA LYS A 113 10.16 14.32 2.09
C LYS A 113 9.62 13.48 3.25
N ARG A 114 8.29 13.30 3.33
CA ARG A 114 7.64 12.45 4.34
C ARG A 114 7.85 10.96 4.07
N GLY A 115 7.72 10.54 2.81
CA GLY A 115 7.79 9.14 2.39
C GLY A 115 9.19 8.54 2.38
N ALA A 116 10.18 9.26 1.83
CA ALA A 116 11.55 8.76 1.69
C ALA A 116 12.14 8.12 2.96
N PRO A 117 12.08 8.74 4.16
CA PRO A 117 12.63 8.14 5.38
C PRO A 117 11.80 6.97 5.93
N GLN A 118 10.55 6.81 5.48
CA GLN A 118 9.62 5.77 5.94
C GLN A 118 9.57 4.56 5.01
N PHE A 119 10.26 4.59 3.87
CA PHE A 119 10.24 3.53 2.87
C PHE A 119 10.79 2.21 3.44
N GLY A 120 9.98 1.15 3.47
CA GLY A 120 10.36 -0.12 4.11
C GLY A 120 10.17 -0.14 5.64
N THR A 121 9.25 0.67 6.17
CA THR A 121 8.80 0.61 7.56
C THR A 121 7.34 0.16 7.63
N LEU A 122 6.94 -0.43 8.76
CA LEU A 122 5.57 -0.90 8.98
C LEU A 122 4.62 0.26 9.27
N GLY A 123 5.04 1.16 10.16
CA GLY A 123 4.20 2.25 10.62
C GLY A 123 3.50 2.05 11.96
N SER A 124 2.34 2.67 12.08
CA SER A 124 1.52 2.78 13.30
C SER A 124 0.04 2.66 12.94
N GLY A 125 -0.85 2.74 13.94
CA GLY A 125 -2.28 2.56 13.72
C GLY A 125 -2.64 1.08 13.69
N ASN A 126 -3.40 0.66 12.69
CA ASN A 126 -3.79 -0.74 12.48
C ASN A 126 -2.74 -1.57 11.71
N HIS A 127 -1.53 -1.06 11.51
CA HIS A 127 -0.46 -1.76 10.79
C HIS A 127 0.28 -2.74 11.69
N PHE A 128 0.48 -3.97 11.20
CA PHE A 128 1.08 -5.06 11.96
C PHE A 128 1.80 -6.07 11.07
N VAL A 129 2.70 -6.83 11.68
CA VAL A 129 3.18 -8.11 11.15
C VAL A 129 2.77 -9.18 12.14
N GLU A 130 1.96 -10.13 11.71
CA GLU A 130 1.43 -11.18 12.58
C GLU A 130 1.83 -12.56 12.07
N ILE A 131 2.33 -13.40 12.96
CA ILE A 131 2.55 -14.82 12.69
C ILE A 131 1.28 -15.55 13.08
N GLN A 132 0.63 -16.16 12.10
CA GLN A 132 -0.68 -16.78 12.23
C GLN A 132 -0.59 -18.28 11.96
N LYS A 133 -1.60 -19.02 12.41
CA LYS A 133 -1.81 -20.41 12.02
C LYS A 133 -3.12 -20.52 11.25
N VAL A 134 -3.15 -21.38 10.23
CA VAL A 134 -4.39 -21.82 9.60
C VAL A 134 -5.13 -22.69 10.62
N ASP A 135 -6.14 -22.14 11.29
CA ASP A 135 -6.87 -22.88 12.32
C ASP A 135 -7.94 -23.79 11.74
N ARG A 136 -8.60 -23.35 10.66
CA ARG A 136 -9.68 -24.09 10.00
C ARG A 136 -9.70 -23.87 8.49
N VAL A 137 -9.97 -24.94 7.73
CA VAL A 137 -10.21 -24.86 6.28
C VAL A 137 -11.69 -25.05 5.98
N PHE A 138 -12.28 -24.10 5.25
CA PHE A 138 -13.70 -24.13 4.85
C PHE A 138 -13.92 -24.66 3.44
N ASP A 139 -13.03 -24.30 2.52
CA ASP A 139 -13.02 -24.79 1.14
C ASP A 139 -11.65 -25.43 0.87
N ALA A 140 -11.63 -26.75 0.79
CA ALA A 140 -10.40 -27.51 0.66
C ALA A 140 -9.74 -27.34 -0.72
N GLU A 141 -10.53 -27.19 -1.78
CA GLU A 141 -10.00 -27.06 -3.14
C GLU A 141 -9.35 -25.69 -3.33
N VAL A 142 -10.02 -24.63 -2.90
CA VAL A 142 -9.50 -23.25 -2.95
C VAL A 142 -8.30 -23.10 -2.02
N ALA A 143 -8.37 -23.59 -0.78
CA ALA A 143 -7.26 -23.48 0.16
C ALA A 143 -6.01 -24.23 -0.34
N LYS A 144 -6.19 -25.38 -1.00
CA LYS A 144 -5.08 -26.10 -1.66
C LYS A 144 -4.49 -25.29 -2.81
N ALA A 145 -5.31 -24.67 -3.65
CA ALA A 145 -4.84 -23.80 -4.74
C ALA A 145 -4.04 -22.60 -4.21
N PHE A 146 -4.41 -22.06 -3.03
CA PHE A 146 -3.68 -20.98 -2.36
C PHE A 146 -2.47 -21.46 -1.52
N GLY A 147 -2.21 -22.77 -1.46
CA GLY A 147 -1.08 -23.32 -0.69
C GLY A 147 -1.25 -23.26 0.83
N ILE A 148 -2.50 -23.16 1.31
CA ILE A 148 -2.89 -23.06 2.73
C ILE A 148 -3.91 -24.13 3.14
N GLY A 149 -4.00 -25.24 2.39
CA GLY A 149 -4.99 -26.30 2.60
C GLY A 149 -4.79 -27.17 3.84
N GLU A 150 -3.75 -26.93 4.64
CA GLU A 150 -3.45 -27.72 5.84
C GLU A 150 -3.66 -26.91 7.11
N GLU A 151 -4.54 -27.39 7.97
CA GLU A 151 -4.70 -26.85 9.32
C GLU A 151 -3.40 -27.03 10.14
N GLY A 152 -3.08 -26.02 10.93
CA GLY A 152 -1.83 -25.90 11.68
C GLY A 152 -0.67 -25.29 10.91
N ARG A 153 -0.79 -25.05 9.59
CA ARG A 153 0.24 -24.36 8.79
C ARG A 153 0.44 -22.93 9.27
N VAL A 154 1.68 -22.48 9.32
CA VAL A 154 2.04 -21.11 9.72
C VAL A 154 2.07 -20.18 8.51
N THR A 155 1.48 -19.01 8.68
CA THR A 155 1.51 -17.90 7.72
C THR A 155 2.01 -16.64 8.41
N VAL A 156 2.46 -15.66 7.63
CA VAL A 156 2.79 -14.32 8.12
C VAL A 156 1.95 -13.31 7.37
N MET A 157 1.13 -12.56 8.09
CA MET A 157 0.31 -11.49 7.55
C MET A 157 0.99 -10.15 7.79
N ILE A 158 1.15 -9.37 6.73
CA ILE A 158 1.72 -8.02 6.76
C ILE A 158 0.61 -7.06 6.37
N HIS A 159 0.29 -6.13 7.26
CA HIS A 159 -0.65 -5.05 7.01
C HIS A 159 0.08 -3.71 7.11
N SER A 160 0.16 -3.01 6.00
CA SER A 160 0.80 -1.69 5.89
C SER A 160 0.24 -0.94 4.67
N GLY A 161 0.76 0.25 4.39
CA GLY A 161 0.37 1.06 3.26
C GLY A 161 1.46 2.01 2.80
N SER A 162 1.07 3.04 2.07
CA SER A 162 1.95 4.08 1.50
C SER A 162 2.58 5.00 2.55
N ARG A 163 2.24 4.83 3.83
CA ARG A 163 2.82 5.58 4.95
C ARG A 163 2.48 7.09 4.82
N GLY A 164 3.36 7.96 5.30
CA GLY A 164 3.20 9.40 5.17
C GLY A 164 3.26 9.91 3.74
N TYR A 165 3.65 9.08 2.76
CA TYR A 165 3.68 9.45 1.35
C TYR A 165 2.26 9.60 0.79
N GLY A 166 1.46 8.53 0.80
CA GLY A 166 0.09 8.57 0.27
C GLY A 166 -0.84 9.45 1.10
N HIS A 167 -0.64 9.52 2.43
CA HIS A 167 -1.39 10.46 3.26
C HIS A 167 -1.19 11.90 2.79
N GLN A 168 0.04 12.30 2.49
CA GLN A 168 0.32 13.64 2.00
C GLN A 168 -0.20 13.84 0.57
N VAL A 169 -0.14 12.82 -0.30
CA VAL A 169 -0.77 12.88 -1.63
C VAL A 169 -2.28 13.14 -1.49
N CYS A 170 -2.96 12.42 -0.60
CA CYS A 170 -4.39 12.63 -0.35
C CYS A 170 -4.68 14.05 0.17
N ASP A 171 -3.94 14.53 1.19
CA ASP A 171 -4.05 15.90 1.70
C ASP A 171 -3.88 16.97 0.61
N ASP A 172 -2.86 16.81 -0.23
CA ASP A 172 -2.53 17.76 -1.29
C ASP A 172 -3.65 17.81 -2.33
N TYR A 173 -4.17 16.65 -2.74
CA TYR A 173 -5.21 16.59 -3.76
C TYR A 173 -6.61 16.90 -3.23
N ILE A 174 -6.91 16.73 -1.95
CA ILE A 174 -8.16 17.27 -1.37
C ILE A 174 -8.27 18.78 -1.64
N ARG A 175 -7.17 19.53 -1.48
CA ARG A 175 -7.16 20.98 -1.76
C ARG A 175 -7.37 21.29 -3.24
N VAL A 176 -6.76 20.49 -4.12
CA VAL A 176 -6.94 20.63 -5.58
C VAL A 176 -8.40 20.33 -5.96
N MET A 177 -8.98 19.27 -5.41
CA MET A 177 -10.33 18.80 -5.74
C MET A 177 -11.41 19.73 -5.20
N LEU A 178 -11.18 20.42 -4.08
CA LEU A 178 -12.08 21.50 -3.62
C LEU A 178 -12.17 22.63 -4.64
N GLY A 179 -11.02 23.08 -5.18
CA GLY A 179 -11.01 24.09 -6.25
C GLY A 179 -11.60 23.57 -7.56
N ALA A 180 -11.39 22.29 -7.88
CA ALA A 180 -11.99 21.66 -9.05
C ALA A 180 -13.52 21.59 -8.94
N ALA A 181 -14.06 21.21 -7.78
CA ALA A 181 -15.49 21.15 -7.55
C ALA A 181 -16.16 22.52 -7.78
N GLU A 182 -15.54 23.62 -7.33
CA GLU A 182 -16.01 24.98 -7.62
C GLU A 182 -15.94 25.30 -9.12
N LYS A 183 -14.80 25.03 -9.77
CA LYS A 183 -14.57 25.27 -11.20
C LYS A 183 -15.58 24.52 -12.10
N TYR A 184 -15.87 23.27 -11.77
CA TYR A 184 -16.79 22.40 -12.51
C TYR A 184 -18.24 22.47 -12.00
N LYS A 185 -18.53 23.35 -11.03
CA LYS A 185 -19.86 23.56 -10.45
C LYS A 185 -20.48 22.27 -9.90
N ILE A 186 -19.66 21.42 -9.29
CA ILE A 186 -20.10 20.18 -8.65
C ILE A 186 -20.68 20.54 -7.29
N SER A 187 -21.95 20.18 -7.06
CA SER A 187 -22.58 20.34 -5.76
C SER A 187 -22.04 19.26 -4.81
N LEU A 188 -21.31 19.70 -3.79
CA LEU A 188 -20.76 18.82 -2.76
C LEU A 188 -21.74 18.76 -1.58
N PRO A 189 -22.29 17.57 -1.24
CA PRO A 189 -23.11 17.43 -0.03
C PRO A 189 -22.25 17.56 1.24
N ASP A 190 -20.96 17.24 1.14
CA ASP A 190 -19.95 17.47 2.17
C ASP A 190 -18.63 17.89 1.51
N ARG A 191 -17.86 18.76 2.16
CA ARG A 191 -16.54 19.20 1.68
C ARG A 191 -15.55 18.04 1.54
N GLU A 192 -15.65 17.03 2.41
CA GLU A 192 -14.81 15.83 2.38
C GLU A 192 -15.07 14.96 1.14
N LEU A 193 -16.22 15.16 0.47
CA LEU A 193 -16.56 14.49 -0.79
C LEU A 193 -16.06 15.25 -2.03
N CYS A 194 -15.09 16.15 -1.87
CA CYS A 194 -14.47 16.87 -2.97
C CYS A 194 -13.97 15.93 -4.08
N CYS A 195 -14.18 16.33 -5.33
CA CYS A 195 -13.90 15.50 -6.48
C CYS A 195 -13.68 16.34 -7.74
N ALA A 196 -13.17 15.70 -8.79
CA ALA A 196 -13.09 16.26 -10.12
C ALA A 196 -13.60 15.25 -11.16
N PRO A 197 -14.13 15.72 -12.31
CA PRO A 197 -14.46 14.84 -13.43
C PRO A 197 -13.22 14.07 -13.91
N LEU A 198 -13.36 12.78 -14.22
CA LEU A 198 -12.22 11.94 -14.64
C LEU A 198 -11.48 12.49 -15.87
N ALA A 199 -12.18 13.19 -16.76
CA ALA A 199 -11.61 13.84 -17.94
C ALA A 199 -10.78 15.11 -17.64
N SER A 200 -10.72 15.58 -16.39
CA SER A 200 -10.04 16.83 -16.01
C SER A 200 -8.53 16.66 -15.81
N ASP A 201 -7.79 17.78 -15.85
CA ASP A 201 -6.35 17.78 -15.54
C ASP A 201 -6.09 17.45 -14.07
N GLU A 202 -6.93 17.93 -13.17
CA GLU A 202 -6.87 17.67 -11.73
C GLU A 202 -7.02 16.18 -11.43
N ALA A 203 -7.99 15.51 -12.09
CA ALA A 203 -8.17 14.06 -11.99
C ALA A 203 -6.96 13.30 -12.54
N ARG A 204 -6.46 13.64 -13.74
CA ARG A 204 -5.26 13.00 -14.31
C ARG A 204 -4.03 13.13 -13.41
N ASN A 205 -3.80 14.32 -12.87
CA ASN A 205 -2.67 14.57 -11.98
C ASN A 205 -2.82 13.77 -10.67
N TYR A 206 -4.03 13.74 -10.09
CA TYR A 206 -4.31 12.92 -8.90
C TYR A 206 -4.08 11.45 -9.16
N MET A 207 -4.62 10.90 -10.25
CA MET A 207 -4.44 9.49 -10.61
C MET A 207 -2.97 9.14 -10.79
N GLY A 208 -2.17 10.00 -11.44
CA GLY A 208 -0.72 9.79 -11.55
C GLY A 208 0.00 9.78 -10.20
N ALA A 209 -0.38 10.69 -9.30
CA ALA A 209 0.18 10.74 -7.94
C ALA A 209 -0.28 9.57 -7.06
N MET A 210 -1.56 9.21 -7.14
CA MET A 210 -2.18 8.09 -6.43
C MET A 210 -1.58 6.76 -6.88
N ASN A 211 -1.40 6.54 -8.18
CA ASN A 211 -0.76 5.33 -8.71
C ASN A 211 0.71 5.21 -8.31
N SER A 212 1.32 6.30 -7.83
CA SER A 212 2.68 6.31 -7.27
C SER A 212 2.69 6.08 -5.75
N ALA A 213 1.55 6.12 -5.06
CA ALA A 213 1.47 5.95 -3.60
C ALA A 213 1.17 4.49 -3.26
#